data_AF-A0A5E4JMD0-F1
#
_entry.id   AF-A0A5E4JMD0-F1
#
_cell.length_a   1.000
_cell.length_b   1.000
_cell.length_c   1.000
_cell.angle_alpha   90.00
_cell.angle_beta   90.00
_cell.angle_gamma   90.00
#
_symmetry.space_group_name_H-M   'P 1'
#
loop_
_entity.id
_entity.type
_entity.pdbx_description
1 polymer ?
#
loop_
_entity_poly.entity_id
_entity_poly.type
_entity_poly.pdbx_seq_one_letter_code
_entity_poly.pdbx_strand_id
1 'polypeptide(L)'
;MKGSRPDVIFVMLDTVRADFLSAYGGDMRLSTLDAIARKGVLYERAISPGTYTVPSHVSLFLGKRVKSIRAVTKDRLKEYDKNIDPFLRKAVYIGRKDVTLARHMGYLGYKTALFSNNPYVSAPTGLASGFEHISNVWLNSKIENNRPFVRATLGIVSSDIMRNRLIELACGMTRLMPEKNLDRLYMKLRVTLNKKFSSE
;
A
#
# COMPACT_ATOMS: atom_id res chain seq x y z
N MET A 1 23.49 31.56 7.08
CA MET A 1 22.33 31.03 7.81
C MET A 1 22.42 29.50 7.79
N LYS A 2 22.50 28.83 8.94
CA LYS A 2 22.23 27.37 9.01
C LYS A 2 20.77 27.21 8.59
N GLY A 3 20.53 26.88 7.31
CA GLY A 3 19.18 26.77 6.77
C GLY A 3 18.40 25.74 7.58
N SER A 4 17.25 26.13 8.12
CA SER A 4 16.32 25.21 8.77
C SER A 4 16.03 24.08 7.78
N ARG A 5 16.30 22.83 8.16
CA ARG A 5 15.87 21.65 7.41
C ARG A 5 14.40 21.41 7.73
N PRO A 6 13.45 21.69 6.82
CA PRO A 6 12.03 21.54 7.13
C PRO A 6 11.65 20.06 7.17
N ASP A 7 10.70 19.70 8.03
CA ASP A 7 10.09 18.37 7.96
C ASP A 7 9.34 18.22 6.64
N VAL A 8 9.53 17.07 5.98
CA VAL A 8 8.90 16.76 4.69
C VAL A 8 7.93 15.60 4.87
N ILE A 9 6.64 15.86 4.63
CA ILE A 9 5.58 14.87 4.76
C ILE A 9 4.97 14.60 3.38
N PHE A 10 5.01 13.35 2.94
CA PHE A 10 4.33 12.89 1.73
C PHE A 10 3.02 12.20 2.10
N VAL A 11 1.89 12.80 1.71
CA VAL A 11 0.56 12.17 1.82
C VAL A 11 0.14 11.73 0.43
N MET A 12 -0.09 10.42 0.27
CA MET A 12 -0.47 9.82 -1.00
C MET A 12 -1.79 9.10 -0.85
N LEU A 13 -2.76 9.48 -1.66
CA LEU A 13 -4.09 8.89 -1.70
C LEU A 13 -4.13 7.83 -2.80
N ASP A 14 -4.51 6.60 -2.44
CA ASP A 14 -4.57 5.49 -3.39
C ASP A 14 -5.88 5.54 -4.17
N THR A 15 -5.78 5.45 -5.50
CA THR A 15 -6.93 5.49 -6.44
C THR A 15 -7.82 6.74 -6.35
N VAL A 16 -7.32 7.85 -5.80
CA VAL A 16 -8.10 9.09 -5.73
C VAL A 16 -8.31 9.69 -7.12
N ARG A 17 -9.51 10.23 -7.33
CA ARG A 17 -9.90 10.95 -8.54
C ARG A 17 -9.91 12.45 -8.25
N ALA A 18 -9.18 13.22 -9.05
CA ALA A 18 -9.12 14.67 -8.88
C ALA A 18 -10.49 15.33 -9.10
N ASP A 19 -11.23 14.91 -10.12
CA ASP A 19 -12.56 15.44 -10.47
C ASP A 19 -13.64 15.20 -9.40
N PHE A 20 -13.38 14.33 -8.42
CA PHE A 20 -14.28 14.12 -7.30
C PHE A 20 -13.99 15.07 -6.13
N LEU A 21 -12.79 15.64 -6.04
CA LEU A 21 -12.37 16.45 -4.90
C LEU A 21 -12.84 17.90 -5.01
N SER A 22 -13.40 18.45 -3.94
CA SER A 22 -13.80 19.87 -3.87
C SER A 22 -12.67 20.85 -4.16
N ALA A 23 -11.43 20.51 -3.79
CA ALA A 23 -10.25 21.29 -4.14
C ALA A 23 -10.05 21.45 -5.67
N TYR A 24 -10.61 20.56 -6.48
CA TYR A 24 -10.56 20.57 -7.94
C TYR A 24 -11.95 20.77 -8.59
N GLY A 25 -12.93 21.24 -7.81
CA GLY A 25 -14.30 21.52 -8.31
C GLY A 25 -15.29 20.36 -8.25
N GLY A 26 -14.93 19.22 -7.64
CA GLY A 26 -15.84 18.10 -7.40
C GLY A 26 -16.69 18.23 -6.13
N ASP A 27 -17.58 17.25 -5.91
CA ASP A 27 -18.54 17.30 -4.79
C ASP A 27 -18.00 16.76 -3.46
N MET A 28 -16.94 15.93 -3.48
CA MET A 28 -16.39 15.31 -2.28
C MET A 28 -15.58 16.31 -1.46
N ARG A 29 -16.15 16.74 -0.33
CA ARG A 29 -15.51 17.67 0.60
C ARG A 29 -14.62 16.95 1.59
N LEU A 30 -13.33 17.28 1.56
CA LEU A 30 -12.34 16.79 2.51
C LEU A 30 -11.71 17.99 3.22
N SER A 31 -12.30 18.40 4.34
CA SER A 31 -11.98 19.66 5.03
C SER A 31 -10.48 19.90 5.26
N THR A 32 -9.74 18.86 5.65
CA THR A 32 -8.28 18.92 5.82
C THR A 32 -7.55 19.14 4.50
N LEU A 33 -7.93 18.43 3.43
CA LEU A 33 -7.30 18.57 2.11
C LEU A 33 -7.64 19.93 1.49
N ASP A 34 -8.87 20.40 1.64
CA ASP A 34 -9.29 21.73 1.18
C ASP A 34 -8.53 22.83 1.92
N ALA A 35 -8.28 22.66 3.22
CA ALA A 35 -7.47 23.59 4.01
C ALA A 35 -6.01 23.62 3.54
N ILE A 36 -5.42 22.46 3.19
CA ILE A 36 -4.08 22.38 2.62
C ILE A 36 -4.05 23.07 1.26
N ALA A 37 -5.02 22.80 0.38
CA ALA A 37 -5.12 23.41 -0.94
C ALA A 37 -5.22 24.95 -0.86
N ARG A 38 -6.04 25.49 0.06
CA ARG A 38 -6.19 26.94 0.24
C ARG A 38 -4.95 27.64 0.81
N LYS A 39 -4.17 26.94 1.64
CA LYS A 39 -2.97 27.51 2.29
C LYS A 39 -1.69 27.29 1.49
N GLY A 40 -1.69 26.34 0.56
CA GLY A 40 -0.54 25.91 -0.21
C GLY A 40 -0.67 26.25 -1.70
N VAL A 41 0.00 25.44 -2.51
CA VAL A 41 -0.07 25.52 -3.98
C VAL A 41 -0.85 24.31 -4.50
N LEU A 42 -1.91 24.58 -5.25
CA LEU A 42 -2.69 23.57 -5.95
C LEU A 42 -2.19 23.43 -7.38
N TYR A 43 -1.86 22.20 -7.80
CA TYR A 43 -1.44 21.92 -9.17
C TYR A 43 -2.60 21.33 -9.97
N GLU A 44 -3.18 22.10 -10.88
CA GLU A 44 -4.27 21.64 -11.76
C GLU A 44 -3.82 20.57 -12.78
N ARG A 45 -2.51 20.49 -13.05
CA ARG A 45 -1.91 19.57 -14.02
C ARG A 45 -0.85 18.66 -13.38
N ALA A 46 -1.20 18.00 -12.28
CA ALA A 46 -0.35 16.99 -11.64
C ALA A 46 -0.55 15.61 -12.27
N ILE A 47 0.29 15.26 -13.27
CA ILE A 47 0.16 14.02 -14.02
C ILE A 47 0.99 12.89 -13.36
N SER A 48 0.33 11.77 -13.04
CA SER A 48 1.02 10.57 -12.54
C SER A 48 1.99 10.01 -13.60
N PRO A 49 3.22 9.61 -13.22
CA PRO A 49 4.18 9.05 -14.18
C PRO A 49 3.82 7.63 -14.64
N GLY A 50 2.87 6.96 -13.97
CA GLY A 50 2.41 5.61 -14.29
C GLY A 50 0.89 5.46 -14.21
N THR A 51 0.38 4.38 -14.80
CA THR A 51 -1.07 4.09 -14.89
C THR A 51 -1.63 3.27 -13.73
N TYR A 52 -0.76 2.65 -12.92
CA TYR A 52 -1.14 1.90 -11.73
C TYR A 52 -0.10 2.08 -10.61
N THR A 53 -0.37 1.52 -9.42
CA THR A 53 0.39 1.74 -8.19
C THR A 53 1.91 1.60 -8.38
N VAL A 54 2.38 0.48 -8.93
CA VAL A 54 3.80 0.15 -8.98
C VAL A 54 4.62 1.14 -9.82
N PRO A 55 4.36 1.35 -11.13
CA PRO A 55 5.18 2.26 -11.92
C PRO A 55 5.14 3.69 -11.38
N SER A 56 4.00 4.11 -10.82
CA SER A 56 3.83 5.44 -10.22
C SER A 56 4.76 5.63 -9.02
N HIS A 57 4.74 4.69 -8.07
CA HIS A 57 5.58 4.75 -6.87
C HIS A 57 7.07 4.55 -7.17
N VAL A 58 7.41 3.63 -8.08
CA VAL A 58 8.81 3.39 -8.44
C VAL A 58 9.41 4.62 -9.14
N SER A 59 8.65 5.26 -10.03
CA SER A 59 9.07 6.51 -10.67
C SER A 59 9.25 7.64 -9.65
N LEU A 60 8.27 7.82 -8.75
CA LEU A 60 8.31 8.81 -7.67
C LEU A 60 9.53 8.62 -6.77
N PHE A 61 9.76 7.40 -6.27
CA PHE A 61 10.84 7.13 -5.33
C PHE A 61 12.22 7.10 -5.97
N LEU A 62 12.35 6.82 -7.27
CA LEU A 62 13.65 6.87 -7.95
C LEU A 62 13.93 8.22 -8.64
N GLY A 63 12.93 9.09 -8.77
CA GLY A 63 13.05 10.32 -9.56
C GLY A 63 13.32 10.06 -11.04
N LYS A 64 12.86 8.92 -11.57
CA LYS A 64 13.15 8.45 -12.94
C LYS A 64 11.87 8.27 -13.73
N ARG A 65 11.91 8.51 -15.05
CA ARG A 65 10.77 8.21 -15.95
C ARG A 65 10.51 6.71 -16.00
N VAL A 66 9.25 6.29 -15.95
CA VAL A 66 8.85 4.86 -15.98
C VAL A 66 9.52 4.09 -17.12
N LYS A 67 9.59 4.67 -18.33
CA LYS A 67 10.24 4.04 -19.50
C LYS A 67 11.71 3.67 -19.31
N SER A 68 12.40 4.33 -18.38
CA SER A 68 13.82 4.07 -18.09
C SER A 68 14.03 2.98 -17.03
N ILE A 69 12.95 2.47 -16.43
CA ILE A 69 13.00 1.56 -15.29
C ILE A 69 12.56 0.16 -15.75
N ARG A 70 13.53 -0.68 -16.11
CA ARG A 70 13.29 -2.04 -16.63
C ARG A 70 12.44 -2.93 -15.71
N ALA A 71 12.45 -2.69 -14.40
CA ALA A 71 11.72 -3.52 -13.45
C ALA A 71 10.20 -3.38 -13.54
N VAL A 72 9.71 -2.23 -14.03
CA VAL A 72 8.27 -1.92 -14.14
C VAL A 72 7.74 -1.96 -15.58
N THR A 73 8.62 -2.22 -16.56
CA THR A 73 8.20 -2.45 -17.97
C THR A 73 7.78 -3.88 -18.23
N LYS A 74 7.94 -4.78 -17.25
CA LYS A 74 7.45 -6.16 -17.30
C LYS A 74 6.40 -6.37 -16.22
N ASP A 75 5.32 -7.06 -16.57
CA ASP A 75 4.36 -7.52 -15.58
C ASP A 75 4.98 -8.64 -14.74
N ARG A 76 5.32 -8.31 -13.50
CA ARG A 76 5.92 -9.24 -12.53
C ARG A 76 4.89 -10.19 -11.90
N LEU A 77 3.60 -9.97 -12.13
CA LEU A 77 2.52 -10.82 -11.63
C LEU A 77 2.05 -11.83 -12.69
N LYS A 78 2.44 -11.64 -13.96
CA LYS A 78 2.08 -12.55 -15.05
C LYS A 78 2.60 -13.99 -14.86
N GLU A 79 3.71 -14.15 -14.15
CA GLU A 79 4.34 -15.45 -13.86
C GLU A 79 3.97 -15.99 -12.47
N TYR A 80 2.92 -15.47 -11.82
CA TYR A 80 2.46 -16.03 -10.55
C TYR A 80 1.82 -17.40 -10.77
N ASP A 81 2.59 -18.44 -10.46
CA ASP A 81 2.06 -19.76 -10.14
C ASP A 81 0.88 -19.64 -9.15
N LYS A 82 -0.04 -20.60 -9.18
CA LYS A 82 -1.28 -20.71 -8.36
C LYS A 82 -1.07 -20.55 -6.84
N ASN A 83 0.20 -20.55 -6.42
CA ASN A 83 0.66 -20.22 -5.09
C ASN A 83 0.70 -18.70 -4.86
N ILE A 84 -0.31 -18.21 -4.13
CA ILE A 84 -0.36 -16.83 -3.65
C ILE A 84 0.85 -16.59 -2.73
N ASP A 85 1.81 -15.76 -3.14
CA ASP A 85 2.75 -15.13 -2.20
C ASP A 85 2.11 -13.82 -1.67
N PRO A 86 1.52 -13.82 -0.47
CA PRO A 86 0.78 -12.66 0.04
C PRO A 86 1.69 -11.48 0.38
N PHE A 87 3.01 -11.64 0.29
CA PHE A 87 3.99 -10.63 0.64
C PHE A 87 4.72 -10.05 -0.58
N LEU A 88 4.34 -10.46 -1.80
CA LEU A 88 4.93 -9.97 -3.05
C LEU A 88 6.47 -10.03 -3.10
N ARG A 89 7.08 -11.01 -2.41
CA ARG A 89 8.54 -11.17 -2.31
C ARG A 89 9.17 -11.49 -3.65
N LYS A 90 8.42 -12.14 -4.54
CA LYS A 90 8.88 -12.43 -5.90
C LYS A 90 8.79 -11.22 -6.83
N ALA A 91 8.09 -10.16 -6.43
CA ALA A 91 7.85 -8.95 -7.21
C ALA A 91 8.73 -7.77 -6.74
N VAL A 92 10.05 -7.93 -6.87
CA VAL A 92 11.01 -6.87 -6.54
C VAL A 92 11.09 -5.84 -7.67
N TYR A 93 10.77 -4.58 -7.36
CA TYR A 93 10.76 -3.49 -8.34
C TYR A 93 11.93 -2.50 -8.18
N ILE A 94 12.44 -2.33 -6.96
CA ILE A 94 13.60 -1.48 -6.67
C ILE A 94 14.74 -2.36 -6.12
N GLY A 95 15.90 -2.29 -6.75
CA GLY A 95 17.06 -3.09 -6.36
C GLY A 95 17.80 -2.50 -5.17
N ARG A 96 18.66 -3.32 -4.53
CA ARG A 96 19.49 -2.86 -3.40
C ARG A 96 20.46 -1.74 -3.76
N LYS A 97 20.85 -1.61 -5.04
CA LYS A 97 21.79 -0.59 -5.53
C LYS A 97 21.12 0.73 -5.92
N ASP A 98 19.80 0.74 -6.10
CA ASP A 98 19.08 1.95 -6.46
C ASP A 98 19.01 2.91 -5.27
N VAL A 99 19.24 4.20 -5.50
CA VAL A 99 19.09 5.23 -4.47
C VAL A 99 17.68 5.79 -4.57
N THR A 100 16.86 5.52 -3.54
CA THR A 100 15.50 6.05 -3.44
C THR A 100 15.51 7.44 -2.82
N LEU A 101 14.40 8.16 -2.95
CA LEU A 101 14.15 9.43 -2.28
C LEU A 101 14.40 9.32 -0.77
N ALA A 102 13.91 8.25 -0.13
CA ALA A 102 14.13 8.02 1.30
C ALA A 102 15.62 7.83 1.63
N ARG A 103 16.38 7.09 0.81
CA ARG A 103 17.85 6.98 1.01
C ARG A 103 18.55 8.33 0.85
N HIS A 104 18.19 9.11 -0.17
CA HIS A 104 18.71 10.46 -0.35
C HIS A 104 18.42 11.36 0.86
N MET A 105 17.19 11.33 1.37
CA MET A 105 16.81 12.06 2.58
C MET A 105 17.62 11.59 3.81
N GLY A 106 17.81 10.28 3.97
CA GLY A 106 18.68 9.72 5.03
C GLY A 106 20.12 10.21 4.94
N TYR A 107 20.72 10.26 3.75
CA TYR A 107 22.06 10.82 3.55
C TYR A 107 22.16 12.32 3.88
N LEU A 108 21.05 13.05 3.80
CA LEU A 108 20.95 14.45 4.23
C LEU A 108 20.65 14.61 5.74
N GLY A 109 20.58 13.50 6.47
CA GLY A 109 20.37 13.45 7.92
C GLY A 109 18.91 13.58 8.36
N TYR A 110 17.95 13.26 7.48
CA TYR A 110 16.53 13.13 7.86
C TYR A 110 16.27 11.74 8.45
N LYS A 111 15.41 11.69 9.47
CA LYS A 111 14.78 10.44 9.92
C LYS A 111 13.65 10.09 8.96
N THR A 112 13.61 8.87 8.46
CA THR A 112 12.66 8.45 7.43
C THR A 112 11.69 7.40 7.95
N ALA A 113 10.39 7.66 7.78
CA ALA A 113 9.33 6.72 8.15
C ALA A 113 8.33 6.54 7.02
N LEU A 114 7.83 5.30 6.86
CA LEU A 114 6.81 4.91 5.90
C LEU A 114 5.65 4.24 6.62
N PHE A 115 4.44 4.73 6.37
CA PHE A 115 3.18 4.12 6.78
C PHE A 115 2.38 3.80 5.53
N SER A 116 2.19 2.53 5.23
CA SER A 116 1.61 2.08 3.96
C SER A 116 0.45 1.14 4.20
N ASN A 117 -0.69 1.43 3.57
CA ASN A 117 -1.82 0.51 3.45
C ASN A 117 -1.83 -0.22 2.09
N ASN A 118 -0.70 -0.24 1.37
CA ASN A 118 -0.60 -0.87 0.06
C ASN A 118 0.51 -1.95 0.05
N PRO A 119 0.20 -3.21 -0.30
CA PRO A 119 1.16 -4.31 -0.27
C PRO A 119 2.33 -4.14 -1.24
N TYR A 120 2.14 -3.41 -2.34
CA TYR A 120 3.24 -3.08 -3.24
C TYR A 120 4.25 -2.15 -2.58
N VAL A 121 3.82 -1.27 -1.69
CA VAL A 121 4.69 -0.27 -1.04
C VAL A 121 5.17 -0.83 0.29
N SER A 122 6.10 -1.78 0.21
CA SER A 122 6.60 -2.56 1.34
C SER A 122 8.08 -2.91 1.16
N ALA A 123 8.71 -3.47 2.21
CA ALA A 123 10.11 -3.88 2.16
C ALA A 123 10.38 -5.02 1.14
N PRO A 124 9.53 -6.08 1.04
CA PRO A 124 9.72 -7.16 0.07
C PRO A 124 9.86 -6.73 -1.39
N THR A 125 9.15 -5.70 -1.80
CA THR A 125 9.14 -5.21 -3.19
C THR A 125 10.28 -4.21 -3.48
N GLY A 126 11.02 -3.81 -2.44
CA GLY A 126 12.07 -2.79 -2.49
C GLY A 126 11.55 -1.35 -2.44
N LEU A 127 10.23 -1.12 -2.49
CA LEU A 127 9.64 0.22 -2.49
C LEU A 127 9.81 0.94 -1.13
N ALA A 128 9.92 0.20 -0.04
CA ALA A 128 10.24 0.77 1.28
C ALA A 128 11.74 0.95 1.55
N SER A 129 12.60 0.76 0.53
CA SER A 129 14.04 0.90 0.69
C SER A 129 14.44 2.34 1.06
N GLY A 130 15.21 2.49 2.13
CA GLY A 130 15.67 3.80 2.65
C GLY A 130 14.84 4.39 3.78
N PHE A 131 13.70 3.79 4.12
CA PHE A 131 12.95 4.15 5.31
C PHE A 131 13.52 3.41 6.53
N GLU A 132 13.81 4.13 7.61
CA GLU A 132 14.26 3.56 8.89
C GLU A 132 13.10 2.89 9.63
N HIS A 133 11.91 3.48 9.56
CA HIS A 133 10.69 2.92 10.13
C HIS A 133 9.69 2.56 9.03
N ILE A 134 9.16 1.34 9.06
CA ILE A 134 8.17 0.85 8.09
C ILE A 134 7.00 0.24 8.85
N SER A 135 5.80 0.74 8.58
CA SER A 135 4.54 0.22 9.10
C SER A 135 3.64 -0.21 7.93
N ASN A 136 3.47 -1.52 7.77
CA ASN A 136 2.55 -2.10 6.78
C ASN A 136 1.14 -2.17 7.39
N VAL A 137 0.38 -1.07 7.35
CA VAL A 137 -0.97 -0.95 7.93
C VAL A 137 -1.95 -2.00 7.36
N TRP A 138 -1.74 -2.42 6.12
CA TRP A 138 -2.56 -3.45 5.46
C TRP A 138 -2.31 -4.86 6.02
N LEU A 139 -1.15 -5.07 6.65
CA LEU A 139 -0.72 -6.38 7.14
C LEU A 139 -0.89 -6.41 8.66
N ASN A 140 -1.71 -7.35 9.16
CA ASN A 140 -1.80 -7.56 10.59
C ASN A 140 -0.42 -7.99 11.13
N SER A 141 0.08 -7.32 12.16
CA SER A 141 1.42 -7.56 12.74
C SER A 141 1.63 -9.00 13.17
N LYS A 142 0.56 -9.73 13.55
CA LYS A 142 0.65 -11.16 13.87
C LYS A 142 0.86 -12.04 12.65
N ILE A 143 0.37 -11.65 11.47
CA ILE A 143 0.66 -12.35 10.21
C ILE A 143 2.14 -12.16 9.84
N GLU A 144 2.67 -10.95 10.07
CA GLU A 144 4.09 -10.66 9.85
C GLU A 144 5.00 -11.44 10.80
N ASN A 145 4.62 -11.52 12.08
CA ASN A 145 5.43 -12.13 13.14
C ASN A 145 5.22 -13.64 13.31
N ASN A 146 4.11 -14.23 12.81
CA ASN A 146 3.79 -15.65 12.98
C ASN A 146 3.78 -16.43 11.64
N ARG A 147 4.92 -16.37 10.95
CA ARG A 147 5.12 -16.97 9.61
C ARG A 147 4.88 -18.49 9.56
N PRO A 148 5.23 -19.30 10.57
CA PRO A 148 4.93 -20.73 10.57
C PRO A 148 3.42 -21.02 10.58
N PHE A 149 2.67 -20.33 11.44
CA PHE A 149 1.21 -20.44 11.49
C PHE A 149 0.57 -20.05 10.16
N VAL A 150 0.98 -18.90 9.60
CA VAL A 150 0.47 -18.44 8.30
C VAL A 150 0.75 -19.46 7.19
N ARG A 151 1.93 -20.09 7.17
CA ARG A 151 2.22 -21.17 6.20
C ARG A 151 1.33 -22.40 6.42
N ALA A 152 1.11 -22.81 7.65
CA ALA A 152 0.23 -23.94 7.97
C ALA A 152 -1.22 -23.65 7.53
N THR A 153 -1.75 -22.47 7.84
CA THR A 153 -3.08 -22.04 7.40
C THR A 153 -3.17 -21.93 5.89
N LEU A 154 -2.19 -21.31 5.23
CA LEU A 154 -2.14 -21.25 3.76
C LEU A 154 -2.03 -22.64 3.14
N GLY A 155 -1.35 -23.59 3.77
CA GLY A 155 -1.30 -24.99 3.32
C GLY A 155 -2.65 -25.72 3.41
N ILE A 156 -3.52 -25.32 4.33
CA ILE A 156 -4.89 -25.83 4.42
C ILE A 156 -5.79 -25.19 3.35
N VAL A 157 -5.61 -23.89 3.11
CA VAL A 157 -6.42 -23.09 2.16
C VAL A 157 -5.89 -23.18 0.72
N SER A 158 -4.70 -23.72 0.49
CA SER A 158 -4.08 -23.84 -0.84
C SER A 158 -4.81 -24.83 -1.74
N SER A 159 -5.54 -25.80 -1.17
CA SER A 159 -6.42 -26.70 -1.91
C SER A 159 -7.48 -25.90 -2.66
N ASP A 160 -7.56 -26.08 -3.98
CA ASP A 160 -8.53 -25.42 -4.84
C ASP A 160 -9.97 -25.63 -4.35
N ILE A 161 -10.28 -26.79 -3.76
CA ILE A 161 -11.60 -27.11 -3.20
C ILE A 161 -11.92 -26.21 -1.99
N MET A 162 -10.99 -26.11 -1.03
CA MET A 162 -11.19 -25.28 0.17
C MET A 162 -11.23 -23.79 -0.17
N ARG A 163 -10.39 -23.36 -1.12
CA ARG A 163 -10.39 -21.99 -1.61
C ARG A 163 -11.70 -21.63 -2.29
N ASN A 164 -12.20 -22.48 -3.18
CA ASN A 164 -13.47 -22.24 -3.87
C ASN A 164 -14.64 -22.22 -2.88
N ARG A 165 -14.67 -23.12 -1.89
CA ARG A 165 -15.70 -23.11 -0.83
C ARG A 165 -15.66 -21.84 0.03
N LEU A 166 -14.47 -21.34 0.35
CA LEU A 166 -14.33 -20.08 1.09
C LEU A 166 -14.80 -18.86 0.27
N ILE A 167 -14.49 -18.84 -1.02
CA ILE A 167 -14.96 -17.79 -1.94
C ILE A 167 -16.49 -17.89 -2.10
N GLU A 168 -17.04 -19.08 -2.30
CA GLU A 168 -18.49 -19.31 -2.39
C GLU A 168 -19.21 -18.87 -1.10
N LEU A 169 -18.65 -19.20 0.06
CA LEU A 169 -19.18 -18.76 1.35
C LEU A 169 -19.16 -17.23 1.45
N ALA A 170 -18.04 -16.58 1.12
CA ALA A 170 -17.92 -15.12 1.14
C ALA A 170 -18.90 -14.45 0.15
N CYS A 171 -19.02 -14.99 -1.07
CA CYS A 171 -19.98 -14.55 -2.09
C CYS A 171 -21.43 -14.76 -1.65
N GLY A 172 -21.74 -15.88 -0.99
CA GLY A 172 -23.06 -16.15 -0.43
C GLY A 172 -23.43 -15.17 0.67
N MET A 173 -22.50 -14.91 1.59
CA MET A 173 -22.69 -13.94 2.68
C MET A 173 -22.88 -12.52 2.15
N THR A 174 -22.11 -12.10 1.15
CA THR A 174 -22.23 -10.76 0.56
C THR A 174 -23.51 -10.57 -0.26
N ARG A 175 -24.07 -11.62 -0.86
CA ARG A 175 -25.37 -11.55 -1.57
C ARG A 175 -26.57 -11.51 -0.63
N LEU A 176 -26.49 -12.19 0.51
CA LEU A 176 -27.61 -12.38 1.43
C LEU A 176 -27.70 -11.29 2.52
N MET A 177 -26.60 -10.57 2.79
CA MET A 177 -26.54 -9.55 3.83
C MET A 177 -26.58 -8.13 3.23
N PRO A 178 -27.43 -7.23 3.76
CA PRO A 178 -27.35 -5.81 3.45
C PRO A 178 -25.95 -5.26 3.74
N GLU A 179 -25.45 -4.35 2.90
CA GLU A 179 -24.08 -3.81 2.94
C GLU A 179 -23.68 -3.31 4.35
N LYS A 180 -24.57 -2.57 5.02
CA LYS A 180 -24.39 -2.10 6.41
C LYS A 180 -24.14 -3.23 7.42
N ASN A 181 -24.76 -4.39 7.22
CA ASN A 181 -24.59 -5.55 8.10
C ASN A 181 -23.30 -6.30 7.76
N LEU A 182 -22.91 -6.34 6.49
CA LEU A 182 -21.64 -6.89 6.05
C LEU A 182 -20.47 -6.06 6.58
N ASP A 183 -20.54 -4.73 6.51
CA ASP A 183 -19.55 -3.83 7.08
C ASP A 183 -19.43 -3.99 8.59
N ARG A 184 -20.57 -4.09 9.28
CA ARG A 184 -20.60 -4.31 10.73
C ARG A 184 -20.00 -5.67 11.11
N LEU A 185 -20.27 -6.70 10.31
CA LEU A 185 -19.70 -8.04 10.49
C LEU A 185 -18.19 -8.03 10.22
N TYR A 186 -17.75 -7.43 9.12
CA TYR A 186 -16.34 -7.24 8.78
C TYR A 186 -15.61 -6.50 9.91
N MET A 187 -16.16 -5.38 10.39
CA MET A 187 -15.57 -4.60 11.48
C MET A 187 -15.56 -5.37 12.80
N LYS A 188 -16.64 -6.11 13.14
CA LYS A 188 -16.66 -6.97 14.32
C LYS A 188 -15.62 -8.09 14.23
N LEU A 189 -15.52 -8.75 13.08
CA LEU A 189 -14.52 -9.79 12.83
C LEU A 189 -13.12 -9.19 12.94
N ARG A 190 -12.84 -8.08 12.26
CA ARG A 190 -11.57 -7.37 12.32
C ARG A 190 -11.20 -6.98 13.76
N VAL A 191 -12.11 -6.40 14.53
CA VAL A 191 -11.86 -6.04 15.94
C VAL A 191 -11.67 -7.28 16.81
N THR A 192 -12.47 -8.32 16.62
CA THR A 192 -12.38 -9.56 17.42
C THR A 192 -11.07 -10.30 17.13
N LEU A 193 -10.70 -10.41 15.85
CA LEU A 193 -9.42 -10.94 15.42
C LEU A 193 -8.31 -10.09 16.01
N ASN A 194 -8.35 -8.76 15.89
CA ASN A 194 -7.35 -7.89 16.51
C ASN A 194 -7.25 -8.07 18.02
N LYS A 195 -8.37 -8.24 18.75
CA LYS A 195 -8.39 -8.48 20.21
C LYS A 195 -7.79 -9.83 20.59
N LYS A 196 -8.30 -10.92 20.01
CA LYS A 196 -7.78 -12.29 20.22
C LYS A 196 -6.30 -12.36 19.88
N PHE A 197 -5.94 -11.70 18.79
CA PHE A 197 -4.58 -11.56 18.32
C PHE A 197 -3.88 -10.30 18.87
N SER A 198 -4.25 -9.79 20.04
CA SER A 198 -3.47 -8.79 20.79
C SER A 198 -3.10 -9.24 22.20
N SER A 199 -3.77 -10.27 22.72
CA SER A 199 -3.60 -10.85 24.05
C SER A 199 -2.76 -12.14 24.10
N GLU A 200 -2.14 -12.51 22.98
CA GLU A 200 -1.15 -13.60 22.84
C GLU A 200 0.16 -13.01 22.33
#